data_AF-A0A6A6XH36-F1
#
_entry.id   AF-A0A6A6XH36-F1
#
_cell.length_a   1.000
_cell.length_b   1.000
_cell.length_c   1.000
_cell.angle_alpha   90.00
_cell.angle_beta   90.00
_cell.angle_gamma   90.00
#
_symmetry.space_group_name_H-M   'P 1'
#
loop_
_entity.id
_entity.type
_entity.pdbx_description
1 polymer ?
#
loop_
_entity_poly.entity_id
_entity_poly.type
_entity_poly.pdbx_seq_one_letter_code
_entity_poly.pdbx_strand_id
1 'polypeptide(L)'
;MKFTTAVAIFALGFAATRAEFPPSNATHGTNYPATNSVYHSVNFQLDFDSAFGHILRKPGRNDDLSTIVAFMLDPSLQNQKCEFKFQLQAAFQGAGQQLDVFESTVHIDTSLPTPTTNWRGRYLGRMVANVGQADSLSGPDAFVFDCPAPTESVSWWSFEVVPVGLNTAIQWDKTNGPWVQYTKKQ
;
A
#
# COMPACT_ATOMS: atom_id res chain seq x y z
N MET A 1 24.45 26.63 66.30
CA MET A 1 23.38 25.62 66.22
C MET A 1 23.31 25.14 64.78
N LYS A 2 23.56 23.85 64.53
CA LYS A 2 23.54 23.25 63.18
C LYS A 2 22.25 22.44 63.06
N PHE A 3 21.44 22.71 62.04
CA PHE A 3 20.27 21.88 61.70
C PHE A 3 20.54 21.19 60.37
N THR A 4 20.55 19.86 60.40
CA THR A 4 20.72 18.99 59.23
C THR A 4 19.33 18.52 58.81
N THR A 5 18.85 18.96 57.65
CA THR A 5 17.54 18.58 57.11
C THR A 5 17.73 17.41 56.15
N ALA A 6 17.17 16.25 56.48
CA ALA A 6 17.13 15.09 55.60
C ALA A 6 15.87 15.16 54.71
N VAL A 7 16.05 15.04 53.39
CA VAL A 7 14.96 14.94 52.41
C VAL A 7 14.82 13.48 52.02
N ALA A 8 13.67 12.88 52.32
CA ALA A 8 13.31 11.54 51.86
C ALA A 8 12.64 11.62 50.48
N ILE A 9 13.24 10.97 49.48
CA ILE A 9 12.70 10.86 48.12
C ILE A 9 11.90 9.57 48.04
N PHE A 10 10.58 9.69 47.92
CA PHE A 10 9.68 8.57 47.61
C PHE A 10 9.67 8.33 46.10
N ALA A 11 10.31 7.25 45.65
CA ALA A 11 10.22 6.78 44.27
C ALA A 11 8.94 5.96 44.09
N LEU A 12 7.93 6.52 43.44
CA LEU A 12 6.74 5.81 42.98
C LEU A 12 7.08 5.07 41.69
N GLY A 13 7.35 3.76 41.80
CA GLY A 13 7.51 2.88 40.65
C GLY A 13 6.16 2.60 39.99
N PHE A 14 5.93 3.18 38.82
CA PHE A 14 4.81 2.79 37.96
C PHE A 14 5.16 1.48 37.27
N ALA A 15 4.58 0.37 37.75
CA ALA A 15 4.57 -0.88 37.01
C ALA A 15 3.64 -0.73 35.81
N ALA A 16 4.20 -0.52 34.62
CA ALA A 16 3.44 -0.56 33.37
C ALA A 16 2.98 -2.00 33.13
N THR A 17 1.72 -2.29 33.42
CA THR A 17 1.07 -3.53 32.99
C THR A 17 0.99 -3.51 31.47
N ARG A 18 1.82 -4.31 30.80
CA ARG A 18 1.63 -4.60 29.38
C ARG A 18 0.32 -5.35 29.24
N ALA A 19 -0.69 -4.72 28.64
CA ALA A 19 -1.90 -5.43 28.24
C ALA A 19 -1.48 -6.51 27.23
N GLU A 20 -1.59 -7.77 27.62
CA GLU A 20 -1.48 -8.87 26.69
C GLU A 20 -2.67 -8.77 25.74
N PHE A 21 -2.41 -8.34 24.51
CA PHE A 21 -3.42 -8.40 23.46
C PHE A 21 -3.86 -9.87 23.32
N PRO A 22 -5.16 -10.17 23.38
CA PRO A 22 -5.62 -11.55 23.20
C PRO A 22 -5.09 -12.05 21.85
N PRO A 23 -4.58 -13.29 21.77
CA PRO A 23 -4.05 -13.83 20.53
C PRO A 23 -5.16 -13.78 19.47
N SER A 24 -4.96 -12.92 18.47
CA SER A 24 -5.87 -12.84 17.33
C SER A 24 -5.81 -14.16 16.57
N ASN A 25 -6.87 -14.95 16.71
CA ASN A 25 -7.10 -16.17 15.94
C ASN A 25 -7.52 -15.89 14.49
N ALA A 26 -7.44 -14.64 14.02
CA ALA A 26 -7.70 -14.33 12.63
C ALA A 26 -6.64 -15.01 11.74
N THR A 27 -7.07 -16.00 10.95
CA THR A 27 -6.24 -16.70 9.97
C THR A 27 -5.93 -15.81 8.76
N HIS A 28 -6.77 -14.80 8.54
CA HIS A 28 -6.65 -13.82 7.46
C HIS A 28 -6.90 -12.40 7.98
N GLY A 29 -6.25 -11.42 7.36
CA GLY A 29 -6.60 -10.02 7.52
C GLY A 29 -6.36 -9.22 6.25
N THR A 30 -6.75 -7.95 6.29
CA THR A 30 -6.69 -7.03 5.16
C THR A 30 -5.92 -5.78 5.57
N ASN A 31 -5.07 -5.31 4.66
CA ASN A 31 -4.36 -4.05 4.78
C ASN A 31 -4.70 -3.16 3.57
N TYR A 32 -5.15 -1.94 3.82
CA TYR A 32 -5.44 -0.96 2.77
C TYR A 32 -4.25 -0.01 2.59
N PRO A 33 -4.09 0.61 1.40
CA PRO A 33 -3.05 1.60 1.20
C PRO A 33 -3.18 2.75 2.19
N ALA A 34 -2.07 3.13 2.82
CA ALA A 34 -2.00 4.34 3.63
C ALA A 34 -1.97 5.59 2.72
N THR A 35 -1.31 5.51 1.57
CA THR A 35 -1.28 6.59 0.57
C THR A 35 -1.56 6.09 -0.84
N ASN A 36 -2.16 6.97 -1.65
CA ASN A 36 -2.25 6.85 -3.10
C ASN A 36 -1.48 8.04 -3.70
N SER A 37 -0.45 7.80 -4.50
CA SER A 37 0.30 8.87 -5.16
C SER A 37 0.17 8.75 -6.68
N VAL A 38 -0.44 9.73 -7.33
CA VAL A 38 -0.68 9.69 -8.78
C VAL A 38 0.51 10.30 -9.50
N TYR A 39 1.16 9.50 -10.34
CA TYR A 39 2.32 9.90 -11.11
C TYR A 39 1.91 10.27 -12.55
N HIS A 40 2.28 11.47 -12.97
CA HIS A 40 2.02 12.03 -14.29
C HIS A 40 3.24 11.81 -15.18
N SER A 41 3.18 10.81 -16.06
CA SER A 41 4.35 10.36 -16.83
C SER A 41 4.83 11.38 -17.86
N VAL A 42 3.98 12.32 -18.27
CA VAL A 42 4.31 13.30 -19.32
C VAL A 42 5.15 14.46 -18.79
N ASN A 43 4.91 14.90 -17.56
CA ASN A 43 5.57 16.07 -16.97
C ASN A 43 6.33 15.75 -15.68
N PHE A 44 6.42 14.48 -15.31
CA PHE A 44 7.09 13.99 -14.12
C PHE A 44 6.55 14.59 -12.81
N GLN A 45 5.27 14.98 -12.79
CA GLN A 45 4.59 15.45 -11.59
C GLN A 45 4.06 14.28 -10.77
N LEU A 46 3.91 14.53 -9.47
CA LEU A 46 3.42 13.57 -8.50
C LEU A 46 2.40 14.25 -7.59
N ASP A 47 1.16 13.78 -7.64
CA ASP A 47 0.13 14.14 -6.69
C ASP A 47 0.24 13.20 -5.49
N PHE A 48 1.04 13.61 -4.51
CA PHE A 48 1.28 12.83 -3.29
C PHE A 48 0.03 12.72 -2.42
N ASP A 49 -0.22 11.52 -1.88
CA ASP A 49 -1.35 11.18 -1.00
C ASP A 49 -2.72 11.73 -1.48
N SER A 50 -2.97 11.59 -2.77
CA SER A 50 -4.24 11.91 -3.40
C SER A 50 -5.40 11.15 -2.73
N ALA A 51 -6.55 11.80 -2.65
CA ALA A 51 -7.80 11.18 -2.20
C ALA A 51 -8.24 10.00 -3.09
N PHE A 52 -7.76 9.98 -4.34
CA PHE A 52 -8.09 8.97 -5.33
C PHE A 52 -6.82 8.42 -5.98
N GLY A 53 -6.82 7.11 -6.24
CA GLY A 53 -5.92 6.53 -7.22
C GLY A 53 -6.54 6.65 -8.61
N HIS A 54 -5.70 6.82 -9.62
CA HIS A 54 -6.10 6.99 -11.01
C HIS A 54 -5.02 6.42 -11.94
N ILE A 55 -5.44 5.53 -12.84
CA ILE A 55 -4.64 5.14 -14.01
C ILE A 55 -5.36 5.58 -15.27
N LEU A 56 -4.60 6.19 -16.18
CA LEU A 56 -5.15 6.76 -17.40
C LEU A 56 -4.14 6.62 -18.52
N ARG A 57 -4.58 6.11 -19.66
CA ARG A 57 -3.87 6.26 -20.93
C ARG A 57 -4.88 6.57 -22.00
N LYS A 58 -4.73 7.74 -22.62
CA LYS A 58 -5.60 8.20 -23.71
C LYS A 58 -4.80 8.92 -24.81
N PRO A 59 -4.71 8.36 -26.03
CA PRO A 59 -4.04 8.95 -27.17
C PRO A 59 -4.47 10.38 -27.41
N GLY A 60 -3.49 11.23 -27.71
CA GLY A 60 -3.72 12.62 -28.08
C GLY A 60 -4.08 13.56 -26.92
N ARG A 61 -4.15 13.08 -25.67
CA ARG A 61 -4.39 13.95 -24.51
C ARG A 61 -3.16 14.27 -23.67
N ASN A 62 -2.00 13.64 -23.93
CA ASN A 62 -0.81 13.79 -23.08
C ASN A 62 -1.08 13.48 -21.59
N ASP A 63 -2.06 12.61 -21.34
CA ASP A 63 -2.48 12.20 -20.00
C ASP A 63 -2.15 10.72 -19.84
N ASP A 64 -0.93 10.43 -19.39
CA ASP A 64 -0.46 9.09 -19.02
C ASP A 64 -0.20 9.06 -17.51
N LEU A 65 -1.17 8.48 -16.78
CA LEU A 65 -1.17 8.42 -15.32
C LEU A 65 -0.97 6.99 -14.84
N SER A 66 -0.14 6.82 -13.82
CA SER A 66 -0.09 5.63 -12.98
C SER A 66 -0.30 6.00 -11.52
N THR A 67 -0.63 5.03 -10.66
CA THR A 67 -0.76 5.27 -9.22
C THR A 67 0.17 4.37 -8.45
N ILE A 68 0.99 4.97 -7.59
CA ILE A 68 1.81 4.28 -6.61
C ILE A 68 1.02 4.24 -5.30
N VAL A 69 0.73 3.03 -4.81
CA VAL A 69 0.07 2.81 -3.53
C VAL A 69 1.08 2.32 -2.51
N ALA A 70 1.07 2.88 -1.31
CA ALA A 70 1.97 2.49 -0.24
C ALA A 70 1.20 1.89 0.94
N PHE A 71 1.63 0.73 1.38
CA PHE A 71 1.10 0.01 2.53
C PHE A 71 2.07 0.14 3.70
N MET A 72 1.54 0.43 4.89
CA MET A 72 2.29 0.26 6.13
C MET A 72 2.17 -1.19 6.56
N LEU A 73 3.30 -1.90 6.68
CA LEU A 73 3.30 -3.28 7.14
C LEU A 73 3.42 -3.34 8.66
N ASP A 74 2.46 -4.00 9.29
CA ASP A 74 2.55 -4.35 10.70
C ASP A 74 3.63 -5.43 10.88
N PRO A 75 4.52 -5.31 11.89
CA PRO A 75 5.54 -6.32 12.14
C PRO A 75 5.00 -7.75 12.33
N SER A 76 3.76 -7.91 12.79
CA SER A 76 3.06 -9.19 12.92
C SER A 76 2.78 -9.90 11.58
N LEU A 77 2.95 -9.19 10.44
CA LEU A 77 2.85 -9.77 9.11
C LEU A 77 4.12 -10.51 8.68
N GLN A 78 5.21 -10.38 9.45
CA GLN A 78 6.44 -11.13 9.16
C GLN A 78 6.15 -12.63 9.07
N ASN A 79 6.72 -13.27 8.06
CA ASN A 79 6.52 -14.69 7.75
C ASN A 79 5.08 -15.08 7.36
N GLN A 80 4.19 -14.14 7.05
CA GLN A 80 2.89 -14.45 6.45
C GLN A 80 2.98 -14.51 4.91
N LYS A 81 1.94 -15.05 4.29
CA LYS A 81 1.72 -14.90 2.84
C LYS A 81 0.86 -13.67 2.62
N CYS A 82 1.30 -12.78 1.75
CA CYS A 82 0.57 -11.61 1.32
C CYS A 82 0.08 -11.82 -0.12
N GLU A 83 -1.09 -11.29 -0.44
CA GLU A 83 -1.65 -11.30 -1.78
C GLU A 83 -2.11 -9.89 -2.16
N PHE A 84 -1.60 -9.36 -3.27
CA PHE A 84 -2.11 -8.12 -3.83
C PHE A 84 -3.46 -8.36 -4.50
N LYS A 85 -4.46 -7.59 -4.09
CA LYS A 85 -5.83 -7.64 -4.59
C LYS A 85 -6.21 -6.25 -5.09
N PHE A 86 -7.17 -6.20 -6.01
CA PHE A 86 -7.69 -4.94 -6.52
C PHE A 86 -9.22 -5.05 -6.65
N GLN A 87 -9.95 -4.14 -6.02
CA GLN A 87 -11.42 -4.15 -6.00
C GLN A 87 -12.00 -2.80 -6.41
N LEU A 88 -12.97 -2.76 -7.30
CA LEU A 88 -13.66 -1.53 -7.68
C LEU A 88 -15.09 -1.51 -7.15
N GLN A 89 -15.59 -0.29 -6.92
CA GLN A 89 -16.95 -0.06 -6.48
C GLN A 89 -17.99 -0.54 -7.50
N ALA A 90 -19.20 -0.83 -7.02
CA ALA A 90 -20.32 -1.31 -7.83
C ALA A 90 -20.68 -0.39 -9.02
N ALA A 91 -20.43 0.92 -8.88
CA ALA A 91 -20.75 1.92 -9.90
C ALA A 91 -19.70 2.02 -11.04
N PHE A 92 -18.60 1.26 -10.99
CA PHE A 92 -17.56 1.29 -12.00
C PHE A 92 -18.07 0.86 -13.39
N GLN A 93 -17.83 1.69 -14.41
CA GLN A 93 -18.32 1.49 -15.78
C GLN A 93 -17.25 0.97 -16.75
N GLY A 94 -16.04 0.67 -16.27
CA GLY A 94 -14.89 0.29 -17.11
C GLY A 94 -14.55 -1.21 -17.07
N ALA A 95 -15.53 -2.08 -16.86
CA ALA A 95 -15.29 -3.53 -16.79
C ALA A 95 -14.56 -4.05 -18.04
N GLY A 96 -13.59 -4.94 -17.85
CA GLY A 96 -12.74 -5.48 -18.91
C GLY A 96 -11.48 -4.66 -19.20
N GLN A 97 -11.31 -3.46 -18.62
CA GLN A 97 -10.05 -2.73 -18.72
C GLN A 97 -8.92 -3.47 -18.01
N GLN A 98 -7.69 -3.39 -18.54
CA GLN A 98 -6.54 -4.11 -18.01
C GLN A 98 -5.59 -3.16 -17.28
N LEU A 99 -4.97 -3.68 -16.23
CA LEU A 99 -3.95 -2.99 -15.46
C LEU A 99 -2.77 -3.92 -15.21
N ASP A 100 -1.57 -3.35 -15.28
CA ASP A 100 -0.34 -4.03 -14.88
C ASP A 100 0.02 -3.55 -13.46
N VAL A 101 0.56 -4.46 -12.64
CA VAL A 101 1.03 -4.15 -11.29
C VAL A 101 2.53 -4.42 -11.21
N PHE A 102 3.23 -3.45 -10.65
CA PHE A 102 4.66 -3.53 -10.37
C PHE A 102 4.88 -3.33 -8.87
N GLU A 103 5.88 -3.98 -8.32
CA GLU A 103 6.46 -3.59 -7.04
C GLU A 103 7.27 -2.30 -7.25
N SER A 104 7.07 -1.29 -6.41
CA SER A 104 7.81 -0.03 -6.47
C SER A 104 9.14 -0.14 -5.74
N THR A 105 10.19 0.50 -6.25
CA THR A 105 11.54 0.45 -5.66
C THR A 105 11.74 1.42 -4.51
N VAL A 106 10.83 2.37 -4.32
CA VAL A 106 10.91 3.45 -3.34
C VAL A 106 9.55 3.67 -2.68
N HIS A 107 9.56 3.94 -1.38
CA HIS A 107 8.39 4.48 -0.69
C HIS A 107 8.26 5.97 -0.98
N ILE A 108 7.11 6.38 -1.49
CA ILE A 108 6.84 7.78 -1.81
C ILE A 108 6.42 8.53 -0.54
N ASP A 109 7.13 9.61 -0.24
CA ASP A 109 6.79 10.57 0.82
C ASP A 109 7.11 12.02 0.36
N THR A 110 6.74 13.00 1.20
CA THR A 110 6.95 14.43 0.91
C THR A 110 8.41 14.88 0.96
N SER A 111 9.33 14.04 1.42
CA SER A 111 10.76 14.35 1.49
C SER A 111 11.49 13.99 0.20
N LEU A 112 10.88 13.17 -0.66
CA LEU A 112 11.47 12.83 -1.95
C LEU A 112 11.60 14.05 -2.86
N PRO A 113 12.68 14.14 -3.65
CA PRO A 113 12.79 15.16 -4.69
C PRO A 113 11.72 14.93 -5.76
N THR A 114 11.45 15.97 -6.55
CA THR A 114 10.60 15.84 -7.74
C THR A 114 11.03 14.61 -8.56
N PRO A 115 10.10 13.70 -8.88
CA PRO A 115 10.45 12.51 -9.62
C PRO A 115 11.11 12.84 -10.95
N THR A 116 12.09 12.03 -11.33
CA THR A 116 12.57 11.94 -12.73
C THR A 116 12.11 10.64 -13.38
N THR A 117 11.53 9.73 -12.60
CA THR A 117 11.00 8.43 -13.01
C THR A 117 9.82 8.08 -12.11
N ASN A 118 9.09 7.03 -12.45
CA ASN A 118 7.97 6.50 -11.67
C ASN A 118 8.36 5.46 -10.61
N TRP A 119 9.66 5.24 -10.36
CA TRP A 119 10.18 4.26 -9.39
C TRP A 119 9.63 2.84 -9.57
N ARG A 120 9.31 2.48 -10.82
CA ARG A 120 8.82 1.15 -11.19
C ARG A 120 9.91 0.10 -11.00
N GLY A 121 9.61 -0.94 -10.24
CA GLY A 121 10.49 -2.08 -10.03
C GLY A 121 10.02 -3.33 -10.77
N ARG A 122 9.91 -4.43 -10.01
CA ARG A 122 9.61 -5.75 -10.55
C ARG A 122 8.15 -5.83 -11.02
N TYR A 123 7.95 -6.30 -12.25
CA TYR A 123 6.62 -6.66 -12.75
C TYR A 123 6.06 -7.86 -11.99
N LEU A 124 4.84 -7.74 -11.47
CA LEU A 124 4.16 -8.82 -10.75
C LEU A 124 3.20 -9.57 -11.66
N GLY A 125 2.42 -8.84 -12.45
CA GLY A 125 1.44 -9.43 -13.32
C GLY A 125 0.43 -8.43 -13.85
N ARG A 126 -0.54 -8.98 -14.58
CA ARG A 126 -1.66 -8.26 -15.18
C ARG A 126 -2.97 -8.69 -14.54
N MET A 127 -3.85 -7.74 -14.31
CA MET A 127 -5.24 -7.99 -13.91
C MET A 127 -6.21 -7.41 -14.94
N VAL A 128 -7.42 -7.95 -14.95
CA VAL A 128 -8.58 -7.36 -15.62
C VAL A 128 -9.52 -6.78 -14.57
N ALA A 129 -9.78 -5.48 -14.68
CA ALA A 129 -10.67 -4.77 -13.80
C ALA A 129 -12.12 -5.15 -14.09
N ASN A 130 -12.83 -5.60 -13.07
CA ASN A 130 -14.24 -5.90 -13.10
C ASN A 130 -14.98 -5.08 -12.04
N VAL A 131 -16.31 -5.08 -12.09
CA VAL A 131 -17.10 -4.58 -10.97
C VAL A 131 -16.86 -5.51 -9.77
N GLY A 132 -16.49 -4.95 -8.61
CA GLY A 132 -16.00 -5.75 -7.49
C GLY A 132 -14.55 -6.15 -7.70
N GLN A 133 -14.21 -7.43 -7.50
CA GLN A 133 -12.84 -7.90 -7.52
C GLN A 133 -12.29 -8.02 -8.96
N ALA A 134 -11.07 -7.54 -9.19
CA ALA A 134 -10.33 -7.76 -10.42
C ALA A 134 -9.76 -9.18 -10.48
N ASP A 135 -9.73 -9.76 -11.68
CA ASP A 135 -9.21 -11.11 -11.91
C ASP A 135 -7.76 -11.07 -12.42
N SER A 136 -6.93 -11.99 -11.94
CA SER A 136 -5.56 -12.14 -12.43
C SER A 136 -5.55 -12.77 -13.83
N LEU A 137 -4.88 -12.12 -14.78
CA LEU A 137 -4.57 -12.68 -16.10
C LEU A 137 -3.21 -13.39 -16.15
N SER A 138 -2.39 -13.23 -15.11
CA SER A 138 -1.06 -13.83 -15.00
C SER A 138 -1.04 -15.16 -14.23
N GLY A 139 -2.21 -15.65 -13.81
CA GLY A 139 -2.37 -16.89 -13.04
C GLY A 139 -2.73 -16.64 -11.58
N PRO A 140 -3.23 -17.68 -10.87
CA PRO A 140 -3.80 -17.52 -9.52
C PRO A 140 -2.77 -17.07 -8.48
N ASP A 141 -1.51 -17.46 -8.62
CA ASP A 141 -0.46 -17.15 -7.63
C ASP A 141 0.44 -15.97 -8.02
N ALA A 142 0.16 -15.28 -9.13
CA ALA A 142 1.01 -14.20 -9.65
C ALA A 142 1.14 -13.01 -8.67
N PHE A 143 0.13 -12.83 -7.82
CA PHE A 143 0.06 -11.75 -6.84
C PHE A 143 0.26 -12.23 -5.41
N VAL A 144 0.64 -13.50 -5.21
CA VAL A 144 0.89 -14.10 -3.90
C VAL A 144 2.40 -14.14 -3.66
N PHE A 145 2.83 -13.59 -2.53
CA PHE A 145 4.24 -13.49 -2.16
C PHE A 145 4.42 -13.59 -0.64
N ASP A 146 5.66 -13.73 -0.18
CA ASP A 146 5.96 -13.58 1.24
C ASP A 146 5.81 -12.11 1.64
N CYS A 147 5.12 -11.85 2.75
CA CYS A 147 5.07 -10.50 3.29
C CYS A 147 6.49 -10.03 3.63
N PRO A 148 6.89 -8.80 3.25
CA PRO A 148 8.21 -8.28 3.58
C PRO A 148 8.42 -8.26 5.09
N ALA A 149 9.66 -8.51 5.53
CA ALA A 149 9.99 -8.29 6.92
C ALA A 149 9.91 -6.79 7.25
N PRO A 150 9.34 -6.41 8.41
CA PRO A 150 9.48 -5.07 8.94
C PRO A 150 10.97 -4.74 9.14
N THR A 151 11.44 -3.56 8.71
CA THR A 151 12.67 -2.94 9.23
C THR A 151 12.30 -2.05 10.41
N GLU A 152 13.25 -1.79 11.32
CA GLU A 152 13.03 -1.37 12.73
C GLU A 152 12.27 -0.05 12.98
N SER A 153 11.67 0.61 11.98
CA SER A 153 10.99 1.89 12.19
C SER A 153 9.65 2.01 11.48
N VAL A 154 9.55 1.70 10.19
CA VAL A 154 8.30 1.49 9.43
C VAL A 154 8.68 0.72 8.17
N SER A 155 8.11 -0.47 7.94
CA SER A 155 8.23 -1.10 6.62
C SER A 155 7.10 -0.65 5.72
N TRP A 156 7.44 0.28 4.85
CA TRP A 156 6.62 0.62 3.72
C TRP A 156 6.81 -0.41 2.63
N TRP A 157 5.70 -0.78 2.02
CA TRP A 157 5.72 -1.61 0.83
C TRP A 157 4.80 -1.02 -0.21
N SER A 158 5.33 -0.80 -1.40
CA SER A 158 4.66 0.03 -2.39
C SER A 158 4.54 -0.70 -3.71
N PHE A 159 3.43 -0.44 -4.40
CA PHE A 159 3.12 -1.01 -5.71
C PHE A 159 2.70 0.09 -6.65
N GLU A 160 3.07 -0.03 -7.92
CA GLU A 160 2.57 0.85 -8.96
C GLU A 160 1.53 0.10 -9.81
N VAL A 161 0.35 0.69 -9.91
CA VAL A 161 -0.72 0.25 -10.82
C VAL A 161 -0.67 1.10 -12.08
N VAL A 162 -0.68 0.45 -13.24
CA VAL A 162 -0.36 1.07 -14.53
C VAL A 162 -1.45 0.71 -15.56
N PRO A 163 -1.89 1.64 -16.42
CA PRO A 163 -2.89 1.35 -17.43
C PRO A 163 -2.29 0.50 -18.56
N VAL A 164 -3.05 -0.49 -19.02
CA VAL A 164 -2.71 -1.30 -20.20
C VAL A 164 -3.56 -0.89 -21.40
N GLY A 165 -2.96 -0.79 -22.58
CA GLY A 165 -3.67 -0.42 -23.81
C GLY A 165 -3.93 1.09 -23.92
N LEU A 166 -4.61 1.49 -24.99
CA LEU A 166 -4.72 2.89 -25.41
C LEU A 166 -5.97 3.62 -24.89
N ASN A 167 -6.88 3.00 -24.13
CA ASN A 167 -8.09 3.69 -23.66
C ASN A 167 -8.50 3.22 -22.26
N THR A 168 -7.52 3.11 -21.38
CA THR A 168 -7.74 2.68 -20.00
C THR A 168 -7.89 3.89 -19.11
N ALA A 169 -8.94 3.90 -18.29
CA ALA A 169 -9.26 4.97 -17.37
C ALA A 169 -9.97 4.34 -16.16
N ILE A 170 -9.21 4.11 -15.10
CA ILE A 170 -9.71 3.51 -13.85
C ILE A 170 -9.35 4.44 -12.70
N GLN A 171 -10.37 4.84 -11.94
CA GLN A 171 -10.22 5.66 -10.74
C GLN A 171 -10.88 4.96 -9.56
N TRP A 172 -10.28 5.08 -8.38
CA TRP A 172 -10.78 4.52 -7.13
C TRP A 172 -10.49 5.49 -5.97
N ASP A 173 -11.29 5.41 -4.90
CA ASP A 173 -11.03 6.11 -3.63
C ASP A 173 -10.18 5.25 -2.68
N LYS A 174 -9.83 5.76 -1.50
CA LYS A 174 -9.01 5.02 -0.51
C LYS A 174 -9.68 3.75 0.06
N THR A 175 -11.00 3.58 -0.09
CA THR A 175 -11.73 2.40 0.39
C THR A 175 -11.89 1.31 -0.67
N ASN A 176 -11.59 1.66 -1.92
CA ASN A 176 -11.57 0.77 -3.07
C ASN A 176 -10.15 0.74 -3.66
N GLY A 177 -9.98 -0.01 -4.73
CA GLY A 177 -8.74 -0.20 -5.46
C GLY A 177 -7.85 -1.27 -4.82
N PRO A 178 -6.52 -1.04 -4.77
CA PRO A 178 -5.56 -1.98 -4.22
C PRO A 178 -5.81 -2.27 -2.74
N TRP A 179 -5.59 -3.52 -2.35
CA TRP A 179 -5.44 -3.91 -0.95
C TRP A 179 -4.56 -5.16 -0.86
N VAL A 180 -4.03 -5.44 0.33
CA VAL A 180 -3.23 -6.64 0.59
C VAL A 180 -4.01 -7.55 1.52
N GLN A 181 -4.28 -8.77 1.07
CA GLN A 181 -4.72 -9.85 1.95
C GLN A 181 -3.48 -10.49 2.58
N TYR A 182 -3.51 -10.81 3.87
CA TYR A 182 -2.47 -11.63 4.48
C TYR A 182 -3.06 -12.85 5.15
N THR A 183 -2.31 -13.95 5.11
CA THR A 183 -2.68 -15.26 5.66
C THR A 183 -1.51 -15.83 6.45
N LYS A 184 -1.79 -16.32 7.67
CA LYS A 184 -0.79 -17.03 8.47
C LYS A 184 -0.27 -18.24 7.71
N LYS A 185 1.07 -18.39 7.62
CA LYS A 185 1.66 -19.65 7.18
C LYS A 185 1.31 -20.72 8.22
N GLN A 186 0.76 -21.84 7.75
CA GLN A 186 0.52 -23.02 8.58
C GLN A 186 1.84 -23.69 8.95
#